data_AF-A0A762GP41-F1
#
_entry.id   AF-A0A762GP41-F1
#
_cell.length_a   1.000
_cell.length_b   1.000
_cell.length_c   1.000
_cell.angle_alpha   90.00
_cell.angle_beta   90.00
_cell.angle_gamma   90.00
#
_symmetry.space_group_name_H-M   'P 1'
#
loop_
_entity.id
_entity.type
_entity.pdbx_description
1 polymer ?
#
loop_
_entity_poly.entity_id
_entity_poly.type
_entity_poly.pdbx_seq_one_letter_code
_entity_poly.pdbx_strand_id
1 'polypeptide(L)'
;MVLPIDKIQIYAARRLTEQQIADVLDIRLDEVKNDQDSYVAYREAIRVGRAKGEAELRAGLYKRAKDGDVKAYIFLMRREQNFKE
;
A
#
# COMPACT_ATOMS: atom_id res chain seq x y z
N MET A 1 -1.82 22.52 4.06
CA MET A 1 -0.97 21.76 5.02
C MET A 1 0.12 21.03 4.22
N VAL A 2 1.33 20.81 4.75
CA VAL A 2 2.35 19.98 4.04
C VAL A 2 2.33 18.57 4.63
N LEU A 3 1.95 17.60 3.81
CA LEU A 3 1.89 16.19 4.22
C LEU A 3 3.22 15.47 3.98
N PRO A 4 3.70 14.62 4.90
CA PRO A 4 4.91 13.81 4.71
C PRO A 4 4.63 12.60 3.80
N ILE A 5 4.46 12.86 2.49
CA ILE A 5 4.02 11.88 1.48
C ILE A 5 4.82 10.58 1.49
N ASP A 6 6.15 10.66 1.58
CA ASP A 6 7.01 9.47 1.56
C ASP A 6 6.77 8.57 2.77
N LYS A 7 6.58 9.15 3.96
CA LYS A 7 6.29 8.37 5.17
C LYS A 7 4.89 7.75 5.12
N ILE A 8 3.91 8.48 4.60
CA ILE A 8 2.54 7.97 4.39
C ILE A 8 2.59 6.73 3.48
N GLN A 9 3.32 6.81 2.36
CA GLN A 9 3.49 5.68 1.45
C GLN A 9 4.17 4.48 2.12
N ILE A 10 5.22 4.72 2.90
CA ILE A 10 5.96 3.69 3.63
C ILE A 10 5.06 2.93 4.62
N TYR A 11 4.19 3.63 5.35
CA TYR A 11 3.25 2.98 6.27
C TYR A 11 2.07 2.31 5.56
N ALA A 12 1.59 2.92 4.47
CA ALA A 12 0.56 2.31 3.62
C ALA A 12 1.04 1.01 2.94
N ALA A 13 2.31 0.93 2.55
CA ALA A 13 2.94 -0.30 2.04
C ALA A 13 2.89 -1.44 3.06
N ARG A 14 2.93 -1.12 4.35
CA ARG A 14 2.80 -2.06 5.48
C ARG A 14 1.34 -2.32 5.89
N ARG A 15 0.37 -1.91 5.06
CA ARG A 15 -1.08 -2.14 5.26
C ARG A 15 -1.69 -1.43 6.47
N LEU A 16 -1.06 -0.38 7.00
CA LEU A 16 -1.70 0.45 8.02
C LEU A 16 -2.95 1.15 7.44
N THR A 17 -3.93 1.37 8.32
CA THR A 17 -5.14 2.14 7.99
C THR A 17 -4.83 3.63 7.94
N GLU A 18 -5.71 4.39 7.30
CA GLU A 18 -5.60 5.85 7.22
C GLU A 18 -5.51 6.52 8.60
N GLN A 19 -6.25 6.01 9.60
CA GLN A 19 -6.15 6.50 10.98
C GLN A 19 -4.81 6.12 11.61
N GLN A 20 -4.37 4.86 11.49
CA GLN A 20 -3.10 4.41 12.05
C GLN A 20 -1.90 5.19 11.48
N ILE A 21 -1.94 5.50 10.18
CA ILE A 21 -0.91 6.32 9.54
C ILE A 21 -0.91 7.73 10.12
N ALA A 22 -2.10 8.32 10.31
CA ALA A 22 -2.23 9.65 10.88
C ALA A 22 -1.71 9.68 12.33
N ASP A 23 -2.10 8.70 13.15
CA ASP A 23 -1.67 8.57 14.54
C ASP A 23 -0.14 8.46 14.67
N VAL A 24 0.49 7.61 13.85
CA VAL A 24 1.96 7.40 13.88
C VAL A 24 2.73 8.62 13.38
N LEU A 25 2.12 9.43 12.53
CA LEU A 25 2.72 10.63 11.95
C LEU A 25 2.35 11.92 12.66
N ASP A 26 1.57 11.83 13.74
CA ASP A 26 1.01 12.98 14.46
C ASP A 26 0.26 13.95 13.54
N ILE A 27 -0.50 13.40 12.59
CA ILE A 27 -1.33 14.13 11.64
C ILE A 27 -2.76 14.22 12.21
N ARG A 28 -3.28 15.44 12.32
CA ARG A 28 -4.69 15.70 12.65
C ARG A 28 -5.58 15.37 11.45
N LEU A 29 -6.09 14.14 11.40
CA LEU A 29 -6.83 13.62 10.24
C LEU A 29 -8.13 14.39 9.97
N ASP A 30 -8.77 14.92 11.01
CA ASP A 30 -9.90 15.83 10.91
C ASP A 30 -9.54 17.10 10.12
N GLU A 31 -8.40 17.71 10.39
CA GLU A 31 -7.92 18.87 9.62
C GLU A 31 -7.58 18.51 8.19
N VAL A 32 -6.98 17.34 7.96
CA VAL A 32 -6.71 16.83 6.61
C VAL A 32 -8.00 16.64 5.83
N LYS A 33 -9.06 16.13 6.46
CA LYS A 33 -10.37 15.93 5.82
C LYS A 33 -11.12 17.22 5.53
N ASN A 34 -10.87 18.26 6.33
CA ASN A 34 -11.47 19.59 6.14
C ASN A 34 -10.83 20.38 4.97
N ASP A 35 -9.65 19.96 4.52
CA ASP A 35 -8.97 20.52 3.34
C ASP A 35 -8.96 19.50 2.20
N GLN A 36 -9.81 19.72 1.19
CA GLN A 36 -10.03 18.78 0.09
C GLN A 36 -8.73 18.40 -0.64
N ASP A 37 -7.83 19.36 -0.87
CA ASP A 37 -6.58 19.12 -1.58
C ASP A 37 -5.63 18.26 -0.73
N SER A 38 -5.56 18.53 0.57
CA SER A 38 -4.80 17.71 1.51
C SER A 38 -5.38 16.29 1.60
N TYR A 39 -6.70 16.14 1.64
CA TYR A 39 -7.34 14.83 1.68
C TYR A 39 -7.08 14.01 0.42
N VAL A 40 -7.16 14.63 -0.76
CA VAL A 40 -6.83 13.97 -2.03
C VAL A 40 -5.37 13.54 -2.05
N ALA A 41 -4.44 14.41 -1.66
CA ALA A 41 -3.01 14.08 -1.59
C ALA A 41 -2.73 12.94 -0.60
N TYR A 42 -3.39 12.95 0.56
CA TYR A 42 -3.25 11.91 1.58
C TYR A 42 -3.72 10.53 1.07
N ARG A 43 -4.91 10.49 0.46
CA ARG A 43 -5.49 9.28 -0.11
C ARG A 43 -4.68 8.75 -1.28
N GLU A 44 -4.15 9.62 -2.13
CA GLU A 44 -3.28 9.22 -3.23
C GLU A 44 -1.95 8.64 -2.73
N ALA A 45 -1.33 9.26 -1.72
CA ALA A 45 -0.14 8.71 -1.08
C ALA A 45 -0.41 7.31 -0.50
N ILE A 46 -1.56 7.08 0.13
CA ILE A 46 -1.95 5.75 0.61
C ILE A 46 -2.10 4.76 -0.55
N ARG A 47 -2.75 5.16 -1.64
CA ARG A 47 -2.95 4.30 -2.83
C ARG A 47 -1.61 3.89 -3.42
N VAL A 48 -0.69 4.83 -3.61
CA VAL A 48 0.66 4.60 -4.13
C VAL A 48 1.44 3.68 -3.19
N GLY A 49 1.41 3.93 -1.88
CA GLY A 49 2.10 3.10 -0.89
C GLY A 49 1.61 1.66 -0.90
N ARG A 50 0.28 1.44 -0.97
CA ARG A 50 -0.30 0.10 -1.07
C ARG A 50 0.14 -0.64 -2.34
N ALA A 51 0.15 0.05 -3.48
CA ALA A 51 0.62 -0.52 -4.73
C ALA A 51 2.10 -0.94 -4.66
N LYS A 52 2.96 -0.11 -4.04
CA LYS A 52 4.38 -0.44 -3.80
C LYS A 52 4.54 -1.68 -2.92
N GLY A 53 3.88 -1.72 -1.76
CA GLY A 53 3.95 -2.87 -0.86
C GLY A 53 3.43 -4.16 -1.49
N GLU A 54 2.40 -4.06 -2.33
CA GLU A 54 1.90 -5.22 -3.08
C GLU A 54 2.89 -5.70 -4.15
N ALA A 55 3.58 -4.78 -4.84
CA ALA A 55 4.62 -5.13 -5.80
C ALA A 55 5.80 -5.83 -5.11
N GLU A 56 6.22 -5.35 -3.94
CA GLU A 56 7.28 -5.97 -3.13
C GLU A 56 6.92 -7.39 -2.70
N LEU A 57 5.71 -7.59 -2.16
CA LEU A 57 5.21 -8.92 -1.80
C LEU A 57 5.18 -9.86 -3.02
N ARG A 58 4.76 -9.36 -4.17
CA ARG A 58 4.73 -10.13 -5.42
C ARG A 58 6.13 -10.53 -5.86
N ALA A 59 7.10 -9.63 -5.80
CA ALA A 59 8.49 -9.93 -6.12
C ALA A 59 9.06 -11.02 -5.20
N GLY A 60 8.76 -10.96 -3.90
CA GLY A 60 9.13 -11.99 -2.93
C GLY A 60 8.50 -13.35 -3.22
N LEU A 61 7.21 -13.38 -3.57
CA LEU A 61 6.52 -14.62 -3.98
C LEU A 61 7.11 -15.20 -5.27
N TYR A 62 7.43 -14.35 -6.24
CA TYR A 62 8.02 -14.78 -7.50
C TYR A 62 9.39 -15.43 -7.31
N LYS A 63 10.24 -14.85 -6.44
CA LYS A 63 11.51 -15.46 -6.05
C LYS A 63 11.30 -16.85 -5.43
N ARG A 64 10.41 -16.95 -4.43
CA ARG A 64 10.10 -18.24 -3.78
C ARG A 64 9.57 -19.28 -4.76
N ALA A 65 8.71 -18.88 -5.68
CA ALA A 65 8.18 -19.77 -6.71
C ALA A 65 9.29 -20.32 -7.63
N LYS A 66 10.25 -19.46 -8.03
CA LYS A 66 11.44 -19.89 -8.79
C LYS A 66 12.33 -20.84 -8.00
N ASP A 67 12.38 -20.69 -6.69
CA ASP A 67 13.13 -21.57 -5.79
C ASP A 67 12.37 -22.88 -5.47
N GLY A 68 11.21 -23.12 -6.10
CA GLY A 68 10.45 -24.37 -5.99
C GLY A 68 9.30 -24.36 -5.00
N ASP A 69 8.95 -23.21 -4.41
CA ASP A 69 7.78 -23.09 -3.53
C ASP A 69 6.47 -23.15 -4.32
N VAL A 70 5.88 -24.34 -4.35
CA VAL A 70 4.62 -24.64 -5.06
C VAL A 70 3.46 -23.77 -4.56
N LYS A 71 3.42 -23.41 -3.27
CA LYS A 71 2.34 -22.55 -2.74
C LYS A 71 2.47 -21.13 -3.27
N ALA A 72 3.69 -20.60 -3.34
CA ALA A 72 3.94 -19.29 -3.94
C ALA A 72 3.57 -19.27 -5.43
N TYR A 73 3.90 -20.34 -6.18
CA TYR A 73 3.51 -20.49 -7.58
C TYR A 73 1.98 -20.51 -7.78
N ILE A 74 1.25 -21.34 -7.01
CA ILE A 74 -0.22 -21.42 -7.10
C ILE A 74 -0.87 -20.07 -6.80
N PHE A 75 -0.37 -19.37 -5.77
CA PHE A 75 -0.90 -18.05 -5.41
C PHE A 75 -0.74 -17.04 -6.57
N LEU A 76 0.43 -16.99 -7.19
CA LEU A 76 0.68 -16.14 -8.35
C LEU A 76 -0.24 -16.49 -9.53
N MET A 77 -0.40 -17.78 -9.85
CA MET A 77 -1.27 -18.21 -10.96
C MET A 77 -2.74 -17.89 -10.75
N ARG A 78 -3.27 -18.10 -9.53
CA ARG A 78 -4.67 -17.74 -9.19
C ARG A 78 -4.90 -16.25 -9.35
N ARG A 79 -3.93 -15.46 -8.89
CA ARG A 79 -3.99 -14.00 -9.04
C ARG A 79 -4.08 -13.62 -10.51
N GLU A 80 -3.20 -14.12 -11.38
CA GLU A 80 -3.21 -13.81 -12.82
C GLU A 80 -4.51 -14.22 -13.51
N GLN A 81 -5.15 -15.32 -13.09
CA GLN A 81 -6.48 -15.72 -13.58
C GLN A 81 -7.54 -14.67 -13.22
N ASN A 82 -7.52 -14.16 -11.98
CA ASN A 82 -8.47 -13.13 -11.53
C ASN A 82 -8.24 -11.75 -12.19
N PHE A 83 -7.12 -11.52 -12.88
CA PHE A 83 -6.86 -10.30 -13.65
C PHE A 83 -7.35 -10.38 -15.11
N LYS A 84 -7.83 -11.54 -15.56
CA LYS A 84 -8.30 -11.76 -16.95
C LYS A 84 -9.83 -11.60 -17.12
N GLU A 85 -10.53 -11.21 -16.07
CA GLU A 85 -11.97 -10.85 -16.06
C GLU A 85 -12.12 -9.34 -15.85
#